data_AF-A0A4R6G0K9-F1
#
_entry.id   AF-A0A4R6G0K9-F1
#
_cell.length_a   1.000
_cell.length_b   1.000
_cell.length_c   1.000
_cell.angle_alpha   90.00
_cell.angle_beta   90.00
_cell.angle_gamma   90.00
#
_symmetry.space_group_name_H-M   'P 1'
#
loop_
_entity.id
_entity.type
_entity.pdbx_description
1 polymer ?
#
loop_
_entity_poly.entity_id
_entity_poly.type
_entity_poly.pdbx_seq_one_letter_code
_entity_poly.pdbx_strand_id
1 'polypeptide(L)'
;MTTASTPATTGGSRARVGVQRFGTFLSGMIMPNIPALIAWGIFTAFFIEVGWTPVAALATIVGPFIHYLLPILIAYTGGSIIYGVRGGVVASIGTFGAIAGSDYLIAQFNETQPADNQLGQVHMFIGAMIMAPICAYTMRWLDSLWEGRIRAGFEMLVNMFSAGIWGFVLAIIGFYPVAWVVNGIMQILSGAVNWLVATNLLPLTSIIIEPAKVFFLNNAINHGVLTPLGIQQAAEDGSSILFLLEANPGPGLGLLLAFTFFGIGAARASAPGAAVIQFFGGIHEVYFPYALMKPILILALIAGGMTGVTTNMLLGGALRAPAAPGSIIAVLAQTAPGSYLAVILSVILSASVTFIIAALILRASRKRDLEAMALTDDAFGAAITQTEAAKGKSSAALGGLRGGAATQADGLAGPGTGMEKEIRSIVFACDAGMGSSAMGASVLRNKIKKAGIEDVTVVNKAIAALDSSADLVITQNQLTDRARKQTPNAVHVSVDNFMNSPRYDEVVDLVRSQHEDAQA
;
A
#
# COMPACT_ATOMS: atom_id res chain seq x y z
N MET A 1 11.65 38.01 31.27
CA MET A 1 12.21 37.12 30.24
C MET A 1 11.71 35.72 30.51
N THR A 2 10.68 35.27 29.80
CA THR A 2 10.13 33.92 29.89
C THR A 2 10.54 33.17 28.64
N THR A 3 11.52 32.29 28.78
CA THR A 3 12.00 31.41 27.72
C THR A 3 10.95 30.33 27.46
N ALA A 4 10.28 30.40 26.32
CA ALA A 4 9.42 29.32 25.82
C ALA A 4 10.32 28.14 25.40
N SER A 5 10.18 27.02 26.11
CA SER A 5 10.77 25.75 25.69
C SER A 5 9.99 25.20 24.49
N THR A 6 10.69 24.93 23.39
CA THR A 6 10.16 24.22 22.24
C THR A 6 9.73 22.81 22.66
N PRO A 7 8.55 22.30 22.25
CA PRO A 7 8.17 20.93 22.58
C PRO A 7 9.10 19.97 21.83
N ALA A 8 9.68 19.02 22.56
CA ALA A 8 10.48 17.96 21.98
C ALA A 8 9.61 17.09 21.05
N THR A 9 9.88 17.14 19.75
CA THR A 9 9.38 16.15 18.79
C THR A 9 9.95 14.79 19.16
N THR A 10 9.09 13.88 19.61
CA THR A 10 9.41 12.47 19.84
C THR A 10 9.68 11.77 18.50
N GLY A 11 10.90 11.92 17.99
CA GLY A 11 11.39 11.19 16.82
C GLY A 11 11.36 9.69 17.09
N GLY A 12 10.65 8.93 16.25
CA GLY A 12 10.71 7.48 16.29
C GLY A 12 12.16 6.99 16.17
N SER A 13 12.53 5.99 16.98
CA SER A 13 13.86 5.37 16.97
C SER A 13 14.36 5.13 15.55
N ARG A 14 15.63 5.47 15.28
CA ARG A 14 16.31 5.28 13.98
C ARG A 14 16.13 3.86 13.41
N ALA A 15 16.02 2.86 14.28
CA ALA A 15 15.72 1.48 13.92
C ALA A 15 14.32 1.31 13.31
N ARG A 16 13.28 1.91 13.92
CA ARG A 16 11.90 1.87 13.41
C ARG A 16 11.80 2.49 12.01
N VAL A 17 12.44 3.65 11.81
CA VAL A 17 12.49 4.31 10.49
C VAL A 17 13.19 3.43 9.45
N GLY A 18 14.25 2.72 9.84
CA GLY A 18 14.95 1.76 8.98
C GLY A 18 14.04 0.60 8.54
N VAL A 19 13.34 -0.04 9.48
CA VAL A 19 12.42 -1.16 9.18
C VAL A 19 11.26 -0.69 8.29
N GLN A 20 10.71 0.50 8.53
CA GLN A 20 9.65 1.07 7.70
C GLN A 20 10.10 1.36 6.27
N ARG A 21 11.29 1.93 6.08
CA ARG A 21 11.88 2.13 4.74
C ARG A 21 12.09 0.81 4.02
N PHE A 22 12.60 -0.20 4.72
CA PHE A 22 12.78 -1.54 4.20
C PHE A 22 11.44 -2.18 3.76
N GLY A 23 10.42 -2.16 4.63
CA GLY A 23 9.09 -2.67 4.29
C GLY A 23 8.43 -1.92 3.12
N THR A 24 8.60 -0.60 3.06
CA THR A 24 8.10 0.22 1.94
C THR A 24 8.78 -0.17 0.62
N PHE A 25 10.10 -0.41 0.65
CA PHE A 25 10.83 -0.87 -0.51
C PHE A 25 10.34 -2.26 -0.98
N LEU A 26 10.21 -3.23 -0.08
CA LEU A 26 9.68 -4.57 -0.40
C LEU A 26 8.27 -4.49 -1.01
N SER A 27 7.42 -3.63 -0.46
CA SER A 27 6.08 -3.43 -1.00
C SER A 27 6.11 -2.81 -2.39
N GLY A 28 7.03 -1.87 -2.64
CA GLY A 28 7.26 -1.31 -3.96
C GLY A 28 7.65 -2.35 -5.00
N MET A 29 8.25 -3.48 -4.58
CA MET A 29 8.57 -4.60 -5.46
C MET A 29 7.37 -5.50 -5.77
N ILE A 30 6.44 -5.67 -4.81
CA ILE A 30 5.27 -6.55 -4.99
C ILE A 30 4.06 -5.81 -5.57
N MET A 31 3.68 -4.65 -5.02
CA MET A 31 2.42 -3.97 -5.35
C MET A 31 2.20 -3.75 -6.86
N PRO A 32 3.18 -3.23 -7.62
CA PRO A 32 3.03 -3.06 -9.07
C PRO A 32 2.79 -4.37 -9.83
N ASN A 33 3.17 -5.50 -9.23
CA ASN A 33 3.04 -6.84 -9.79
C ASN A 33 1.80 -7.61 -9.30
N ILE A 34 0.95 -7.00 -8.46
CA ILE A 34 -0.32 -7.60 -8.02
C ILE A 34 -1.20 -8.06 -9.19
N PRO A 35 -1.32 -7.33 -10.32
CA PRO A 35 -2.09 -7.83 -11.47
C PRO A 35 -1.61 -9.19 -11.98
N ALA A 36 -0.29 -9.44 -11.97
CA ALA A 36 0.28 -10.72 -12.39
C ALA A 36 -0.03 -11.84 -11.38
N LEU A 37 0.04 -11.55 -10.07
CA LEU A 37 -0.36 -12.47 -9.00
C LEU A 37 -1.86 -12.84 -9.09
N ILE A 38 -2.72 -11.87 -9.38
CA ILE A 38 -4.16 -12.08 -9.58
C ILE A 38 -4.38 -12.96 -10.81
N ALA A 39 -3.74 -12.65 -11.94
CA ALA A 39 -3.86 -13.45 -13.16
C ALA A 39 -3.45 -14.91 -12.92
N TRP A 40 -2.29 -15.13 -12.27
CA TRP A 40 -1.86 -16.47 -11.86
C TRP A 40 -2.92 -17.16 -10.97
N GLY A 41 -3.43 -16.48 -9.95
CA GLY A 41 -4.46 -17.03 -9.07
C GLY A 41 -5.75 -17.42 -9.80
N ILE A 42 -6.14 -16.68 -10.84
CA ILE A 42 -7.28 -17.03 -11.70
C ILE A 42 -6.99 -18.30 -12.52
N PHE A 43 -5.80 -18.40 -13.13
CA PHE A 43 -5.40 -19.62 -13.86
C PHE A 43 -5.44 -20.85 -12.94
N THR A 44 -4.87 -20.72 -11.74
CA THR A 44 -4.89 -21.77 -10.71
C THR A 44 -6.33 -22.11 -10.30
N ALA A 45 -7.18 -21.11 -10.08
CA ALA A 45 -8.57 -21.30 -9.64
C ALA A 45 -9.44 -22.04 -10.67
N PHE A 46 -9.25 -21.78 -11.96
CA PHE A 46 -10.11 -22.31 -13.01
C PHE A 46 -9.57 -23.61 -13.59
N PHE A 47 -8.30 -23.65 -13.98
CA PHE A 47 -7.85 -24.63 -14.99
C PHE A 47 -7.06 -25.82 -14.45
N ILE A 48 -6.58 -25.79 -13.21
CA ILE A 48 -5.95 -26.98 -12.60
C ILE A 48 -6.99 -28.07 -12.37
N GLU A 49 -6.54 -29.29 -12.06
CA GLU A 49 -7.41 -30.47 -11.90
C GLU A 49 -8.53 -30.27 -10.86
N VAL A 50 -8.21 -29.61 -9.74
CA VAL A 50 -9.17 -29.26 -8.68
C VAL A 50 -9.85 -27.90 -8.88
N GLY A 51 -9.63 -27.27 -10.04
CA GLY A 51 -10.17 -25.97 -10.40
C GLY A 51 -11.66 -26.01 -10.75
N TRP A 52 -12.26 -24.84 -10.95
CA TRP A 52 -13.69 -24.71 -11.29
C TRP A 52 -14.04 -25.26 -12.67
N THR A 53 -13.16 -25.09 -13.65
CA THR A 53 -13.33 -25.57 -15.02
C THR A 53 -12.00 -26.15 -15.52
N PRO A 54 -11.60 -27.35 -15.07
CA PRO A 54 -10.29 -27.90 -15.35
C PRO A 54 -10.00 -28.01 -16.86
N VAL A 55 -8.86 -27.48 -17.30
CA VAL A 55 -8.39 -27.56 -18.69
C VAL A 55 -6.89 -27.84 -18.65
N ALA A 56 -6.50 -29.10 -18.85
CA ALA A 56 -5.12 -29.56 -18.71
C ALA A 56 -4.11 -28.72 -19.52
N ALA A 57 -4.47 -28.33 -20.76
CA ALA A 57 -3.62 -27.49 -21.59
C ALA A 57 -3.34 -26.11 -20.96
N LEU A 58 -4.36 -25.47 -20.37
CA LEU A 58 -4.21 -24.16 -19.72
C LEU A 58 -3.57 -24.27 -18.33
N ALA A 59 -3.74 -25.40 -17.64
CA ALA A 59 -3.07 -25.67 -16.37
C ALA A 59 -1.54 -25.63 -16.49
N THR A 60 -0.98 -26.00 -17.65
CA THR A 60 0.48 -25.96 -17.91
C THR A 60 1.09 -24.57 -17.76
N ILE A 61 0.29 -23.50 -17.81
CA ILE A 61 0.75 -22.11 -17.62
C ILE A 61 1.09 -21.85 -16.14
N VAL A 62 0.38 -22.50 -15.21
CA VAL A 62 0.42 -22.18 -13.77
C VAL A 62 1.83 -22.31 -13.21
N GLY A 63 2.52 -23.41 -13.51
CA GLY A 63 3.88 -23.70 -13.01
C GLY A 63 4.94 -22.69 -13.49
N PRO A 64 5.14 -22.50 -14.80
CA PRO A 64 6.09 -21.51 -15.30
C PRO A 64 5.76 -20.07 -14.88
N PHE A 65 4.48 -19.73 -14.72
CA PHE A 65 4.05 -18.41 -14.28
C PHE A 65 4.53 -18.13 -12.84
N ILE A 66 4.24 -19.03 -11.89
CA ILE A 66 4.67 -18.85 -10.49
C ILE A 66 6.17 -18.97 -10.31
N HIS A 67 6.81 -19.88 -11.04
CA HIS A 67 8.19 -20.26 -10.81
C HIS A 67 9.19 -19.31 -11.50
N TYR A 68 8.87 -18.85 -12.72
CA TYR A 68 9.74 -17.93 -13.47
C TYR A 68 9.18 -16.51 -13.51
N LEU A 69 7.97 -16.34 -14.06
CA LEU A 69 7.47 -15.01 -14.43
C LEU A 69 7.32 -14.09 -13.21
N LEU A 70 6.69 -14.57 -12.13
CA LEU A 70 6.43 -13.73 -10.95
C LEU A 70 7.71 -13.28 -10.22
N PRO A 71 8.68 -14.16 -9.88
CA PRO A 71 9.94 -13.72 -9.28
C PRO A 71 10.72 -12.75 -10.17
N ILE A 72 10.76 -12.98 -11.49
CA ILE A 72 11.48 -12.13 -12.44
C ILE A 72 10.86 -10.73 -12.51
N LEU A 73 9.53 -10.62 -12.52
CA LEU A 73 8.82 -9.34 -12.51
C LEU A 73 9.09 -8.54 -11.24
N ILE A 74 9.10 -9.21 -10.08
CA ILE A 74 9.45 -8.61 -8.79
C ILE A 74 10.89 -8.10 -8.82
N ALA A 75 11.82 -8.91 -9.32
CA ALA A 75 13.22 -8.52 -9.46
C ALA A 75 13.40 -7.33 -10.40
N TYR A 76 12.75 -7.36 -11.56
CA TYR A 76 12.78 -6.27 -12.54
C TYR A 76 12.25 -4.97 -11.93
N THR A 77 11.12 -5.04 -11.24
CA THR A 77 10.48 -3.88 -10.61
C THR A 77 11.37 -3.30 -9.51
N GLY A 78 11.89 -4.15 -8.62
CA GLY A 78 12.79 -3.71 -7.55
C GLY A 78 14.11 -3.13 -8.07
N GLY A 79 14.70 -3.76 -9.08
CA GLY A 79 15.92 -3.25 -9.72
C GLY A 79 15.66 -1.92 -10.42
N SER A 80 14.49 -1.77 -11.03
CA SER A 80 14.07 -0.53 -11.71
C SER A 80 13.85 0.64 -10.75
N ILE A 81 13.35 0.37 -9.53
CA ILE A 81 13.21 1.39 -8.49
C ILE A 81 14.57 1.98 -8.09
N ILE A 82 15.65 1.19 -8.14
CA ILE A 82 17.00 1.62 -7.70
C ILE A 82 17.81 2.23 -8.84
N TYR A 83 17.81 1.60 -10.03
CA TYR A 83 18.69 1.98 -11.13
C TYR A 83 18.02 1.86 -12.51
N GLY A 84 16.73 2.16 -12.58
CA GLY A 84 15.95 2.20 -13.82
C GLY A 84 15.99 0.88 -14.60
N VAL A 85 15.71 0.96 -15.90
CA VAL A 85 15.60 -0.23 -16.77
C VAL A 85 16.85 -1.12 -16.69
N ARG A 86 18.05 -0.54 -16.60
CA ARG A 86 19.29 -1.32 -16.49
C ARG A 86 19.34 -2.12 -15.19
N GLY A 87 19.03 -1.50 -14.06
CA GLY A 87 18.92 -2.20 -12.78
C GLY A 87 17.88 -3.32 -12.83
N GLY A 88 16.74 -3.07 -13.50
CA GLY A 88 15.69 -4.07 -13.70
C GLY A 88 16.17 -5.28 -14.51
N VAL A 89 16.78 -5.07 -15.67
CA VAL A 89 17.26 -6.15 -16.54
C VAL A 89 18.33 -6.99 -15.85
N VAL A 90 19.31 -6.35 -15.21
CA VAL A 90 20.39 -7.06 -14.50
C VAL A 90 19.84 -7.84 -13.30
N ALA A 91 18.88 -7.26 -12.58
CA ALA A 91 18.17 -7.96 -11.50
C ALA A 91 17.42 -9.21 -12.01
N SER A 92 16.72 -9.11 -13.15
CA SER A 92 16.06 -10.25 -13.77
C SER A 92 17.03 -11.39 -14.10
N ILE A 93 18.20 -11.07 -14.67
CA ILE A 93 19.24 -12.07 -15.00
C ILE A 93 19.78 -12.72 -13.71
N GLY A 94 20.11 -11.92 -12.70
CA GLY A 94 20.57 -12.41 -11.41
C GLY A 94 19.56 -13.32 -10.71
N THR A 95 18.28 -12.93 -10.70
CA THR A 95 17.19 -13.74 -10.14
C THR A 95 16.97 -15.02 -10.93
N PHE A 96 17.11 -15.00 -12.26
CA PHE A 96 17.03 -16.22 -13.06
C PHE A 96 18.12 -17.23 -12.65
N GLY A 97 19.34 -16.74 -12.37
CA GLY A 97 20.40 -17.55 -11.77
C GLY A 97 19.98 -18.16 -10.43
N ALA A 98 19.35 -17.38 -9.54
CA ALA A 98 18.86 -17.89 -8.26
C ALA A 98 17.75 -18.94 -8.39
N ILE A 99 16.84 -18.80 -9.36
CA ILE A 99 15.82 -19.81 -9.67
C ILE A 99 16.51 -21.12 -10.07
N ALA A 100 17.37 -21.07 -11.10
CA ALA A 100 18.07 -22.25 -11.59
C ALA A 100 18.96 -22.91 -10.52
N GLY A 101 19.59 -22.11 -9.65
CA GLY A 101 20.35 -22.61 -8.52
C GLY A 101 19.49 -23.31 -7.48
N SER A 102 18.28 -22.80 -7.25
CA SER A 102 17.29 -23.46 -6.38
C SER A 102 16.92 -24.83 -6.91
N ASP A 103 16.56 -24.88 -8.19
CA ASP A 103 16.12 -26.11 -8.84
C ASP A 103 17.22 -27.15 -8.82
N TYR A 104 18.47 -26.72 -9.02
CA TYR A 104 19.64 -27.57 -8.89
C TYR A 104 19.77 -28.15 -7.47
N LEU A 105 19.69 -27.31 -6.44
CA LEU A 105 19.79 -27.78 -5.04
C LEU A 105 18.66 -28.74 -4.67
N ILE A 106 17.43 -28.47 -5.12
CA ILE A 106 16.26 -29.31 -4.87
C ILE A 106 16.39 -30.63 -5.63
N ALA A 107 16.84 -30.61 -6.89
CA ALA A 107 17.10 -31.83 -7.66
C ALA A 107 18.13 -32.71 -6.95
N GLN A 108 19.25 -32.12 -6.49
CA GLN A 108 20.26 -32.86 -5.72
C GLN A 108 19.71 -33.46 -4.43
N PHE A 109 18.85 -32.74 -3.71
CA PHE A 109 18.19 -33.27 -2.53
C PHE A 109 17.26 -34.44 -2.90
N ASN A 110 16.41 -34.25 -3.91
CA ASN A 110 15.40 -35.22 -4.33
C ASN A 110 16.01 -36.51 -4.89
N GLU A 111 17.19 -36.47 -5.49
CA GLU A 111 17.96 -37.64 -5.91
C GLU A 111 18.27 -38.60 -4.75
N THR A 112 18.41 -38.07 -3.54
CA THR A 112 18.74 -38.85 -2.33
C THR A 112 17.50 -39.33 -1.56
N GLN A 113 16.31 -38.90 -1.97
CA GLN A 113 15.06 -39.11 -1.24
C GLN A 113 14.14 -40.09 -1.97
N PRO A 114 13.37 -40.92 -1.24
CA PRO A 114 12.31 -41.71 -1.84
C PRO A 114 11.25 -40.78 -2.45
N ALA A 115 10.53 -41.27 -3.47
CA ALA A 115 9.57 -40.47 -4.25
C ALA A 115 8.55 -39.72 -3.37
N ASP A 116 8.11 -40.33 -2.28
CA ASP A 116 7.13 -39.76 -1.36
C ASP A 116 7.67 -38.59 -0.50
N ASN A 117 9.00 -38.40 -0.47
CA ASN A 117 9.69 -37.38 0.34
C ASN A 117 10.43 -36.34 -0.52
N GLN A 118 10.15 -36.30 -1.83
CA GLN A 118 10.74 -35.29 -2.71
C GLN A 118 10.12 -33.92 -2.44
N LEU A 119 10.96 -32.90 -2.44
CA LEU A 119 10.55 -31.51 -2.30
C LEU A 119 10.04 -30.97 -3.64
N GLY A 120 9.00 -30.15 -3.56
CA GLY A 120 8.56 -29.31 -4.66
C GLY A 120 9.57 -28.19 -4.96
N GLN A 121 9.29 -27.41 -6.01
CA GLN A 121 10.11 -26.27 -6.38
C GLN A 121 9.99 -25.14 -5.34
N VAL A 122 11.10 -24.49 -5.02
CA VAL A 122 11.10 -23.25 -4.23
C VAL A 122 11.03 -22.08 -5.19
N HIS A 123 9.90 -21.38 -5.20
CA HIS A 123 9.70 -20.18 -6.01
C HIS A 123 10.50 -19.01 -5.40
N MET A 124 11.43 -18.44 -6.17
CA MET A 124 12.42 -17.48 -5.69
C MET A 124 11.89 -16.04 -5.46
N PHE A 125 10.75 -15.89 -4.76
CA PHE A 125 10.22 -14.59 -4.35
C PHE A 125 11.18 -13.83 -3.42
N ILE A 126 11.68 -14.50 -2.38
CA ILE A 126 12.69 -13.93 -1.48
C ILE A 126 14.02 -13.74 -2.21
N GLY A 127 14.39 -14.69 -3.08
CA GLY A 127 15.55 -14.57 -3.97
C GLY A 127 15.48 -13.33 -4.84
N ALA A 128 14.32 -13.03 -5.44
CA ALA A 128 14.09 -11.81 -6.21
C ALA A 128 14.23 -10.54 -5.37
N MET A 129 13.73 -10.54 -4.12
CA MET A 129 13.85 -9.42 -3.19
C MET A 129 15.28 -9.14 -2.75
N ILE A 130 16.11 -10.18 -2.66
CA ILE A 130 17.54 -10.07 -2.33
C ILE A 130 18.32 -9.64 -3.58
N MET A 131 18.06 -10.27 -4.72
CA MET A 131 18.79 -10.02 -5.96
C MET A 131 18.53 -8.63 -6.52
N ALA A 132 17.31 -8.10 -6.46
CA ALA A 132 16.99 -6.78 -6.99
C ALA A 132 17.91 -5.65 -6.49
N PRO A 133 18.06 -5.42 -5.16
CA PRO A 133 18.97 -4.40 -4.66
C PRO A 133 20.43 -4.73 -4.93
N ILE A 134 20.86 -5.98 -4.75
CA ILE A 134 22.26 -6.37 -5.01
C ILE A 134 22.64 -6.06 -6.46
N CYS A 135 21.81 -6.49 -7.41
CA CYS A 135 22.06 -6.29 -8.83
C CYS A 135 22.04 -4.80 -9.20
N ALA A 136 21.01 -4.06 -8.77
CA ALA A 136 20.89 -2.66 -9.16
C ALA A 136 21.95 -1.75 -8.51
N TYR A 137 22.29 -1.97 -7.22
CA TYR A 137 23.34 -1.17 -6.57
C TYR A 137 24.73 -1.46 -7.13
N THR A 138 25.05 -2.74 -7.36
CA THR A 138 26.35 -3.10 -7.94
C THR A 138 26.46 -2.68 -9.40
N MET A 139 25.36 -2.73 -10.16
CA MET A 139 25.32 -2.19 -11.53
C MET A 139 25.55 -0.68 -11.55
N ARG A 140 24.87 0.06 -10.65
CA ARG A 140 25.10 1.51 -10.51
C ARG A 140 26.53 1.84 -10.14
N TRP A 141 27.11 1.07 -9.21
CA TRP A 141 28.51 1.21 -8.85
C TRP A 141 29.44 0.92 -10.04
N LEU A 142 29.18 -0.15 -10.79
CA LEU A 142 29.98 -0.49 -11.96
C LEU A 142 29.95 0.62 -13.01
N ASP A 143 28.77 1.16 -13.35
CA ASP A 143 28.64 2.24 -14.32
C ASP A 143 29.39 3.51 -13.87
N SER A 144 29.36 3.83 -12.57
CA SER A 144 30.07 5.00 -12.02
C SER A 144 31.60 4.95 -12.23
N LEU A 145 32.19 3.77 -12.44
CA LEU A 145 33.64 3.63 -12.71
C LEU A 145 34.05 4.14 -14.09
N TRP A 146 33.11 4.20 -15.05
CA TRP A 146 33.35 4.53 -16.45
C TRP A 146 32.67 5.83 -16.88
N GLU A 147 31.93 6.48 -15.97
CA GLU A 147 31.32 7.80 -16.20
C GLU A 147 32.37 8.82 -16.67
N GLY A 148 32.07 9.51 -17.78
CA GLY A 148 32.97 10.50 -18.39
C GLY A 148 34.23 9.93 -19.04
N ARG A 149 34.43 8.60 -19.04
CA ARG A 149 35.59 7.93 -19.64
C ARG A 149 35.30 7.28 -20.99
N ILE A 150 34.03 7.12 -21.34
CA ILE A 150 33.61 6.48 -22.58
C ILE A 150 33.58 7.51 -23.70
N ARG A 151 34.16 7.16 -24.86
CA ARG A 151 34.11 8.03 -26.05
C ARG A 151 32.67 8.13 -26.55
N ALA A 152 32.28 9.34 -26.96
CA ALA A 152 30.97 9.59 -27.58
C ALA A 152 30.71 8.59 -28.73
N GLY A 153 29.50 8.03 -28.76
CA GLY A 153 29.09 7.00 -29.72
C GLY A 153 29.35 5.55 -29.28
N PHE A 154 30.26 5.30 -28.33
CA PHE A 154 30.48 3.95 -27.77
C PHE A 154 29.68 3.68 -26.49
N GLU A 155 29.04 4.71 -25.91
CA GLU A 155 28.31 4.63 -24.64
C GLU A 155 27.26 3.52 -24.65
N MET A 156 26.43 3.44 -25.70
CA MET A 156 25.39 2.41 -25.79
C MET A 156 25.98 1.00 -25.83
N LEU A 157 27.09 0.80 -26.55
CA LEU A 157 27.76 -0.49 -26.66
C LEU A 157 28.35 -0.89 -25.31
N VAL A 158 29.11 0.00 -24.67
CA VAL A 158 29.68 -0.26 -23.34
C VAL A 158 28.58 -0.54 -22.33
N ASN A 159 27.48 0.23 -22.37
CA ASN A 159 26.36 0.07 -21.44
C ASN A 159 25.64 -1.28 -21.59
N MET A 160 25.45 -1.77 -22.81
CA MET A 160 24.82 -3.07 -23.05
C MET A 160 25.75 -4.23 -22.69
N PHE A 161 27.02 -4.18 -23.09
CA PHE A 161 27.99 -5.23 -22.79
C PHE A 161 28.32 -5.30 -21.30
N SER A 162 28.48 -4.16 -20.61
CA SER A 162 28.75 -4.13 -19.17
C SER A 162 27.58 -4.71 -18.38
N ALA A 163 26.34 -4.35 -18.72
CA ALA A 163 25.15 -4.90 -18.08
C ALA A 163 25.01 -6.40 -18.33
N GLY A 164 25.30 -6.88 -19.54
CA GLY A 164 25.26 -8.31 -19.87
C GLY A 164 26.33 -9.12 -19.11
N ILE A 165 27.58 -8.68 -19.14
CA ILE A 165 28.69 -9.35 -18.44
C ILE A 165 28.48 -9.33 -16.92
N TRP A 166 28.05 -8.18 -16.38
CA TRP A 166 27.78 -8.07 -14.95
C TRP A 166 26.55 -8.89 -14.53
N GLY A 167 25.50 -8.91 -15.37
CA GLY A 167 24.35 -9.79 -15.21
C GLY A 167 24.77 -11.26 -15.16
N PHE A 168 25.68 -11.70 -16.02
CA PHE A 168 26.24 -13.06 -15.99
C PHE A 168 26.92 -13.37 -14.64
N VAL A 169 27.77 -12.47 -14.14
CA VAL A 169 28.43 -12.65 -12.84
C VAL A 169 27.38 -12.73 -11.72
N LEU A 170 26.39 -11.85 -11.75
CA LEU A 170 25.31 -11.82 -10.77
C LEU A 170 24.38 -13.03 -10.88
N ALA A 171 24.21 -13.65 -12.05
CA ALA A 171 23.50 -14.91 -12.19
C ALA A 171 24.24 -16.06 -11.50
N ILE A 172 25.57 -16.11 -11.59
CA ILE A 172 26.37 -17.10 -10.85
C ILE A 172 26.25 -16.88 -9.34
N ILE A 173 26.26 -15.61 -8.89
CA ILE A 173 26.00 -15.26 -7.49
C ILE A 173 24.55 -15.63 -7.09
N GLY A 174 23.59 -15.43 -7.97
CA GLY A 174 22.22 -15.92 -7.78
C GLY A 174 22.21 -17.43 -7.56
N PHE A 175 22.88 -18.16 -8.45
CA PHE A 175 22.86 -19.61 -8.53
C PHE A 175 23.45 -20.30 -7.31
N TYR A 176 24.63 -19.89 -6.84
CA TYR A 176 25.30 -20.58 -5.74
C TYR A 176 24.91 -19.99 -4.37
N PRO A 177 25.42 -18.82 -3.96
CA PRO A 177 25.22 -18.35 -2.59
C PRO A 177 23.77 -17.95 -2.32
N VAL A 178 23.09 -17.25 -3.23
CA VAL A 178 21.73 -16.77 -2.95
C VAL A 178 20.72 -17.89 -2.93
N ALA A 179 20.79 -18.83 -3.88
CA ALA A 179 19.91 -19.99 -3.87
C ALA A 179 20.08 -20.82 -2.57
N TRP A 180 21.33 -21.06 -2.14
CA TRP A 180 21.60 -21.79 -0.90
C TRP A 180 21.02 -21.08 0.33
N VAL A 181 21.27 -19.78 0.47
CA VAL A 181 20.74 -18.98 1.59
C VAL A 181 19.21 -19.00 1.61
N VAL A 182 18.56 -18.77 0.45
CA VAL A 182 17.10 -18.66 0.39
C VAL A 182 16.44 -20.00 0.67
N ASN A 183 16.94 -21.11 0.11
CA ASN A 183 16.41 -22.44 0.41
C ASN A 183 16.52 -22.77 1.91
N GLY A 184 17.65 -22.45 2.55
CA GLY A 184 17.81 -22.63 3.99
C GLY A 184 16.84 -21.79 4.82
N ILE A 185 16.63 -20.52 4.45
CA ILE A 185 15.64 -19.65 5.11
C ILE A 185 14.23 -20.23 4.94
N MET A 186 13.85 -20.64 3.73
CA MET A 186 12.53 -21.20 3.45
C MET A 186 12.27 -22.49 4.22
N GLN A 187 13.27 -23.36 4.35
CA GLN A 187 13.16 -24.58 5.15
C GLN A 187 12.87 -24.27 6.62
N ILE A 188 13.58 -23.30 7.22
CA ILE A 188 13.37 -22.89 8.61
C ILE A 188 11.98 -22.27 8.78
N LEU A 189 11.59 -21.35 7.90
CA LEU A 189 10.31 -20.66 7.98
C LEU A 189 9.12 -21.59 7.77
N SER A 190 9.19 -22.47 6.76
CA SER A 190 8.17 -23.49 6.51
C SER A 190 8.06 -24.45 7.69
N GLY A 191 9.19 -24.92 8.24
CA GLY A 191 9.20 -25.77 9.43
C GLY A 191 8.55 -25.10 10.65
N ALA A 192 8.81 -23.81 10.88
CA ALA A 192 8.19 -23.06 11.96
C ALA A 192 6.67 -22.89 11.79
N VAL A 193 6.21 -22.60 10.57
CA VAL A 193 4.79 -22.52 10.26
C VAL A 193 4.11 -23.88 10.44
N ASN A 194 4.69 -24.94 9.89
CA ASN A 194 4.15 -26.29 10.00
C ASN A 194 4.04 -26.74 11.46
N TRP A 195 5.03 -26.38 12.30
CA TRP A 195 4.97 -26.61 13.73
C TRP A 195 3.81 -25.84 14.40
N LEU A 196 3.61 -24.55 14.06
CA LEU A 196 2.51 -23.75 14.59
C LEU A 196 1.13 -24.31 14.20
N VAL A 197 1.01 -24.81 12.97
CA VAL A 197 -0.22 -25.46 12.49
C VAL A 197 -0.44 -26.78 13.23
N ALA A 198 0.56 -27.66 13.28
CA ALA A 198 0.48 -28.97 13.92
C ALA A 198 0.17 -28.89 15.43
N THR A 199 0.63 -27.83 16.10
CA THR A 199 0.39 -27.60 17.53
C THR A 199 -0.86 -26.77 17.82
N ASN A 200 -1.63 -26.35 16.79
CA ASN A 200 -2.77 -25.44 16.91
C ASN A 200 -2.42 -24.07 17.54
N LEU A 201 -1.15 -23.65 17.44
CA LEU A 201 -0.63 -22.40 17.99
C LEU A 201 -0.59 -21.26 16.97
N LEU A 202 -1.00 -21.51 15.72
CA LEU A 202 -1.11 -20.49 14.68
C LEU A 202 -1.85 -19.21 15.13
N PRO A 203 -2.90 -19.24 15.96
CA PRO A 203 -3.55 -18.03 16.45
C PRO A 203 -2.60 -17.05 17.16
N LEU A 204 -1.57 -17.55 17.84
CA LEU A 204 -0.60 -16.73 18.57
C LEU A 204 0.21 -15.80 17.67
N THR A 205 0.29 -16.07 16.36
CA THR A 205 0.91 -15.16 15.39
C THR A 205 0.29 -13.76 15.41
N SER A 206 -1.00 -13.65 15.79
CA SER A 206 -1.72 -12.38 15.94
C SER A 206 -1.09 -11.44 16.98
N ILE A 207 -0.39 -11.97 17.99
CA ILE A 207 0.33 -11.17 18.98
C ILE A 207 1.44 -10.33 18.34
N ILE A 208 2.02 -10.83 17.25
CA ILE A 208 3.07 -10.14 16.49
C ILE A 208 2.45 -9.34 15.34
N ILE A 209 1.54 -9.97 14.59
CA ILE A 209 0.98 -9.41 13.35
C ILE A 209 0.12 -8.17 13.64
N GLU A 210 -0.77 -8.20 14.64
CA GLU A 210 -1.70 -7.09 14.89
C GLU A 210 -0.98 -5.80 15.33
N PRO A 211 -0.04 -5.82 16.29
CA PRO A 211 0.78 -4.63 16.58
C PRO A 211 1.63 -4.21 15.38
N ALA A 212 2.26 -5.16 14.68
CA ALA A 212 3.08 -4.84 13.51
C ALA A 212 2.27 -4.11 12.43
N LYS A 213 1.00 -4.48 12.22
CA LYS A 213 0.09 -3.74 11.34
C LYS A 213 -0.07 -2.30 11.76
N VAL A 214 -0.48 -2.06 13.00
CA VAL A 214 -0.69 -0.71 13.54
C VAL A 214 0.58 0.14 13.49
N PHE A 215 1.76 -0.49 13.59
CA PHE A 215 3.06 0.19 13.49
C PHE A 215 3.64 0.26 12.06
N PHE A 216 2.86 -0.10 11.04
CA PHE A 216 3.23 -0.04 9.60
C PHE A 216 4.38 -0.98 9.23
N LEU A 217 4.48 -2.10 9.94
CA LEU A 217 5.42 -3.19 9.68
C LEU A 217 4.76 -4.35 8.93
N ASN A 218 3.46 -4.25 8.63
CA ASN A 218 2.69 -5.27 7.90
C ASN A 218 3.33 -5.60 6.55
N ASN A 219 3.78 -4.58 5.84
CA ASN A 219 4.42 -4.72 4.54
C ASN A 219 5.66 -5.63 4.58
N ALA A 220 6.45 -5.57 5.65
CA ALA A 220 7.61 -6.44 5.82
C ALA A 220 7.20 -7.88 6.16
N ILE A 221 6.16 -8.06 6.99
CA ILE A 221 5.65 -9.39 7.38
C ILE A 221 4.94 -10.06 6.20
N ASN A 222 4.01 -9.36 5.55
CA ASN A 222 3.23 -9.88 4.45
C ASN A 222 4.12 -10.23 3.26
N HIS A 223 4.83 -9.26 2.73
CA HIS A 223 5.57 -9.44 1.49
C HIS A 223 6.91 -10.16 1.73
N GLY A 224 7.52 -9.99 2.90
CA GLY A 224 8.79 -10.65 3.22
C GLY A 224 8.65 -12.10 3.67
N VAL A 225 7.52 -12.49 4.28
CA VAL A 225 7.37 -13.81 4.92
C VAL A 225 6.08 -14.52 4.50
N LEU A 226 4.91 -13.95 4.80
CA LEU A 226 3.63 -14.67 4.66
C LEU A 226 3.24 -14.96 3.21
N THR A 227 3.44 -13.99 2.31
CA THR A 227 3.09 -14.13 0.90
C THR A 227 3.96 -15.20 0.22
N PRO A 228 5.32 -15.17 0.30
CA PRO A 228 6.14 -16.23 -0.27
C PRO A 228 5.80 -17.63 0.26
N LEU A 229 5.63 -17.78 1.58
CA LEU A 229 5.28 -19.06 2.19
C LEU A 229 3.89 -19.53 1.78
N GLY A 230 2.90 -18.63 1.78
CA GLY A 230 1.53 -18.95 1.37
C GLY A 230 1.45 -19.32 -0.11
N ILE A 231 2.26 -18.68 -0.96
CA ILE A 231 2.35 -19.03 -2.38
C ILE A 231 2.95 -20.42 -2.57
N GLN A 232 4.02 -20.75 -1.85
CA GLN A 232 4.61 -22.09 -1.89
C GLN A 232 3.60 -23.15 -1.43
N GLN A 233 2.94 -22.92 -0.30
CA GLN A 233 1.92 -23.84 0.20
C GLN A 233 0.74 -23.96 -0.78
N ALA A 234 0.27 -22.87 -1.36
CA ALA A 234 -0.83 -22.90 -2.31
C ALA A 234 -0.46 -23.55 -3.65
N ALA A 235 0.81 -23.64 -4.00
CA ALA A 235 1.27 -24.39 -5.17
C ALA A 235 1.14 -25.91 -4.96
N GLU A 236 1.31 -26.39 -3.72
CA GLU A 236 1.20 -27.81 -3.34
C GLU A 236 -0.25 -28.18 -2.99
N ASP A 237 -0.88 -27.41 -2.10
CA ASP A 237 -2.20 -27.70 -1.52
C ASP A 237 -3.37 -27.01 -2.28
N GLY A 238 -3.07 -26.19 -3.29
CA GLY A 238 -4.05 -25.36 -4.01
C GLY A 238 -4.55 -24.13 -3.23
N SER A 239 -4.22 -24.01 -1.94
CA SER A 239 -4.58 -22.88 -1.08
C SER A 239 -3.69 -22.76 0.15
N SER A 240 -3.73 -21.62 0.84
CA SER A 240 -3.01 -21.42 2.10
C SER A 240 -3.81 -20.56 3.08
N ILE A 241 -3.78 -20.96 4.35
CA ILE A 241 -4.30 -20.17 5.47
C ILE A 241 -3.45 -18.92 5.73
N LEU A 242 -2.17 -18.93 5.36
CA LEU A 242 -1.23 -17.83 5.62
C LEU A 242 -1.65 -16.50 4.98
N PHE A 243 -2.38 -16.57 3.86
CA PHE A 243 -2.93 -15.38 3.22
C PHE A 243 -4.00 -14.68 4.06
N LEU A 244 -4.68 -15.39 4.98
CA LEU A 244 -5.72 -14.82 5.85
C LEU A 244 -5.17 -14.14 7.11
N LEU A 245 -3.94 -14.47 7.52
CA LEU A 245 -3.33 -13.97 8.76
C LEU A 245 -3.24 -12.43 8.78
N GLU A 246 -3.00 -11.81 7.63
CA GLU A 246 -3.04 -10.36 7.48
C GLU A 246 -4.29 -9.85 6.75
N ALA A 247 -4.82 -10.62 5.79
CA ALA A 247 -5.88 -10.12 4.92
C ALA A 247 -7.25 -9.99 5.59
N ASN A 248 -7.50 -10.73 6.69
CA ASN A 248 -8.78 -10.74 7.37
C ASN A 248 -9.23 -9.31 7.77
N PRO A 249 -10.35 -8.80 7.23
CA PRO A 249 -10.81 -7.44 7.51
C PRO A 249 -11.56 -7.31 8.85
N GLY A 250 -11.87 -8.43 9.49
CA GLY A 250 -12.65 -8.51 10.72
C GLY A 250 -12.12 -7.63 11.87
N PRO A 251 -10.84 -7.73 12.28
CA PRO A 251 -10.34 -6.96 13.42
C PRO A 251 -10.50 -5.45 13.22
N GLY A 252 -10.09 -4.92 12.06
CA GLY A 252 -10.22 -3.50 11.75
C GLY A 252 -11.68 -3.04 11.69
N LEU A 253 -12.56 -3.85 11.07
CA LEU A 253 -13.99 -3.55 11.01
C LEU A 253 -14.59 -3.47 12.42
N GLY A 254 -14.29 -4.44 13.28
CA GLY A 254 -14.76 -4.46 14.67
C GLY A 254 -14.34 -3.23 15.47
N LEU A 255 -13.09 -2.78 15.28
CA LEU A 255 -12.58 -1.57 15.91
C LEU A 255 -13.34 -0.31 15.44
N LEU A 256 -13.54 -0.17 14.13
CA LEU A 256 -14.23 0.99 13.55
C LEU A 256 -15.71 1.03 13.92
N LEU A 257 -16.37 -0.13 13.99
CA LEU A 257 -17.73 -0.22 14.54
C LEU A 257 -17.77 0.20 16.02
N ALA A 258 -16.77 -0.18 16.82
CA ALA A 258 -16.71 0.23 18.22
C ALA A 258 -16.59 1.77 18.35
N PHE A 259 -15.78 2.42 17.51
CA PHE A 259 -15.70 3.88 17.46
C PHE A 259 -16.98 4.54 16.93
N THR A 260 -17.67 3.92 15.98
CA THR A 260 -18.94 4.42 15.46
C THR A 260 -19.99 4.56 16.57
N PHE A 261 -20.11 3.55 17.44
CA PHE A 261 -21.13 3.54 18.49
C PHE A 261 -20.64 4.17 19.81
N PHE A 262 -19.38 3.97 20.20
CA PHE A 262 -18.87 4.33 21.53
C PHE A 262 -17.70 5.32 21.52
N GLY A 263 -17.22 5.71 20.34
CA GLY A 263 -16.18 6.73 20.21
C GLY A 263 -16.65 8.11 20.66
N ILE A 264 -15.73 9.07 20.62
CA ILE A 264 -16.00 10.48 20.93
C ILE A 264 -15.39 11.39 19.86
N GLY A 265 -15.95 12.59 19.71
CA GLY A 265 -15.43 13.64 18.81
C GLY A 265 -15.25 13.20 17.35
N ALA A 266 -14.18 13.69 16.74
CA ALA A 266 -13.84 13.45 15.33
C ALA A 266 -13.64 11.96 14.99
N ALA A 267 -13.10 11.17 15.93
CA ALA A 267 -12.95 9.72 15.75
C ALA A 267 -14.31 9.04 15.58
N ARG A 268 -15.34 9.41 16.37
CA ARG A 268 -16.69 8.87 16.17
C ARG A 268 -17.30 9.26 14.84
N ALA A 269 -17.16 10.54 14.46
CA ALA A 269 -17.76 11.06 13.23
C ALA A 269 -17.17 10.42 11.96
N SER A 270 -15.87 10.13 11.96
CA SER A 270 -15.14 9.58 10.81
C SER A 270 -15.19 8.04 10.71
N ALA A 271 -15.43 7.34 11.82
CA ALA A 271 -15.36 5.87 11.89
C ALA A 271 -16.30 5.12 10.92
N PRO A 272 -17.56 5.53 10.67
CA PRO A 272 -18.43 4.84 9.72
C PRO A 272 -17.89 4.88 8.29
N GLY A 273 -17.39 6.04 7.86
CA GLY A 273 -16.78 6.20 6.53
C GLY A 273 -15.50 5.38 6.41
N ALA A 274 -14.67 5.41 7.45
CA ALA A 274 -13.48 4.56 7.54
C ALA A 274 -13.82 3.07 7.42
N ALA A 275 -14.92 2.61 8.04
CA ALA A 275 -15.32 1.21 8.02
C ALA A 275 -15.65 0.74 6.61
N VAL A 276 -16.37 1.55 5.84
CA VAL A 276 -16.71 1.25 4.44
C VAL A 276 -15.45 1.21 3.57
N ILE A 277 -14.58 2.22 3.70
CA ILE A 277 -13.34 2.32 2.91
C ILE A 277 -12.40 1.16 3.21
N GLN A 278 -12.27 0.78 4.48
CA GLN A 278 -11.46 -0.36 4.88
C GLN A 278 -12.08 -1.65 4.32
N PHE A 279 -13.32 -1.96 4.73
CA PHE A 279 -13.94 -3.27 4.55
C PHE A 279 -14.21 -3.62 3.09
N PHE A 280 -14.63 -2.65 2.28
CA PHE A 280 -14.88 -2.89 0.85
C PHE A 280 -13.68 -2.46 0.01
N GLY A 281 -13.13 -1.27 0.29
CA GLY A 281 -12.05 -0.68 -0.50
C GLY A 281 -10.67 -1.30 -0.26
N GLY A 282 -10.46 -2.05 0.82
CA GLY A 282 -9.17 -2.69 1.10
C GLY A 282 -8.07 -1.73 1.50
N ILE A 283 -8.42 -0.53 1.99
CA ILE A 283 -7.44 0.40 2.53
C ILE A 283 -7.33 0.11 4.03
N HIS A 284 -6.57 -0.93 4.38
CA HIS A 284 -6.50 -1.42 5.75
C HIS A 284 -5.80 -0.45 6.71
N GLU A 285 -5.07 0.56 6.23
CA GLU A 285 -4.40 1.52 7.12
C GLU A 285 -5.34 2.59 7.68
N VAL A 286 -6.57 2.70 7.17
CA VAL A 286 -7.55 3.70 7.60
C VAL A 286 -7.97 3.50 9.05
N TYR A 287 -7.90 2.28 9.60
CA TYR A 287 -8.21 2.03 11.01
C TYR A 287 -7.03 2.26 11.97
N PHE A 288 -5.79 2.38 11.47
CA PHE A 288 -4.60 2.48 12.32
C PHE A 288 -4.59 3.71 13.23
N PRO A 289 -5.00 4.93 12.77
CA PRO A 289 -5.09 6.10 13.66
C PRO A 289 -5.96 5.85 14.89
N TYR A 290 -7.03 5.07 14.76
CA TYR A 290 -7.95 4.73 15.86
C TYR A 290 -7.28 3.85 16.91
N ALA A 291 -6.45 2.90 16.49
CA ALA A 291 -5.66 2.07 17.39
C ALA A 291 -4.50 2.85 18.04
N LEU A 292 -3.84 3.75 17.30
CA LEU A 292 -2.74 4.57 17.80
C LEU A 292 -3.18 5.63 18.80
N MET A 293 -4.38 6.20 18.63
CA MET A 293 -4.95 7.16 19.57
C MET A 293 -5.11 6.54 20.96
N LYS A 294 -5.36 5.22 21.04
CA LYS A 294 -5.53 4.50 22.29
C LYS A 294 -4.89 3.11 22.22
N PRO A 295 -3.56 2.99 22.40
CA PRO A 295 -2.80 1.77 22.12
C PRO A 295 -3.28 0.50 22.84
N ILE A 296 -3.97 0.62 23.97
CA ILE A 296 -4.61 -0.53 24.63
C ILE A 296 -5.65 -1.24 23.74
N LEU A 297 -6.21 -0.55 22.73
CA LEU A 297 -7.10 -1.15 21.73
C LEU A 297 -6.39 -2.16 20.82
N ILE A 298 -5.05 -2.20 20.79
CA ILE A 298 -4.30 -3.25 20.11
C ILE A 298 -4.61 -4.62 20.72
N LEU A 299 -4.94 -4.70 22.01
CA LEU A 299 -5.39 -5.96 22.63
C LEU A 299 -6.71 -6.48 22.01
N ALA A 300 -7.61 -5.57 21.63
CA ALA A 300 -8.85 -5.93 20.95
C ALA A 300 -8.59 -6.44 19.52
N LEU A 301 -7.60 -5.85 18.82
CA LEU A 301 -7.15 -6.31 17.51
C LEU A 301 -6.49 -7.69 17.60
N ILE A 302 -5.60 -7.90 18.58
CA ILE A 302 -4.98 -9.21 18.85
C ILE A 302 -6.04 -10.27 19.09
N ALA A 303 -6.97 -10.02 20.00
CA ALA A 303 -8.02 -10.98 20.33
C ALA A 303 -8.89 -11.32 19.10
N GLY A 304 -9.32 -10.32 18.33
CA GLY A 304 -10.08 -10.57 17.10
C GLY A 304 -9.27 -11.29 16.04
N GLY A 305 -8.00 -10.95 15.85
CA GLY A 305 -7.08 -11.65 14.96
C GLY A 305 -6.93 -13.12 15.34
N MET A 306 -6.71 -13.40 16.63
CA MET A 306 -6.64 -14.75 17.19
C MET A 306 -7.93 -15.52 16.93
N THR A 307 -9.09 -14.89 17.12
CA THR A 307 -10.39 -15.51 16.84
C THR A 307 -10.49 -15.88 15.36
N GLY A 308 -10.19 -14.96 14.44
CA GLY A 308 -10.26 -15.23 13.00
C GLY A 308 -9.31 -16.34 12.56
N VAL A 309 -8.06 -16.32 13.02
CA VAL A 309 -7.07 -17.37 12.71
C VAL A 309 -7.53 -18.72 13.27
N THR A 310 -8.03 -18.75 14.51
CA THR A 310 -8.58 -19.98 15.11
C THR A 310 -9.75 -20.53 14.31
N THR A 311 -10.70 -19.68 13.91
CA THR A 311 -11.85 -20.11 13.11
C THR A 311 -11.42 -20.73 11.78
N ASN A 312 -10.47 -20.10 11.08
CA ASN A 312 -9.96 -20.64 9.82
C ASN A 312 -9.19 -21.94 10.03
N MET A 313 -8.37 -22.03 11.07
CA MET A 313 -7.61 -23.24 11.38
C MET A 313 -8.52 -24.43 11.71
N LEU A 314 -9.59 -24.21 12.48
CA LEU A 314 -10.53 -25.27 12.88
C LEU A 314 -11.50 -25.68 11.77
N LEU A 315 -11.90 -24.74 10.91
CA LEU A 315 -12.93 -24.98 9.88
C LEU A 315 -12.36 -25.12 8.45
N GLY A 316 -11.04 -25.08 8.28
CA GLY A 316 -10.41 -25.21 6.96
C GLY A 316 -10.53 -23.96 6.07
N GLY A 317 -10.42 -22.77 6.65
CA GLY A 317 -10.41 -21.50 5.93
C GLY A 317 -9.06 -21.23 5.27
N ALA A 318 -9.05 -21.04 3.95
CA ALA A 318 -7.85 -20.76 3.16
C ALA A 318 -8.16 -19.93 1.90
N LEU A 319 -7.14 -19.24 1.38
CA LEU A 319 -7.20 -18.52 0.09
C LEU A 319 -6.28 -19.18 -0.94
N ARG A 320 -6.60 -19.03 -2.22
CA ARG A 320 -5.81 -19.54 -3.35
C ARG A 320 -4.60 -18.66 -3.68
N ALA A 321 -4.73 -17.36 -3.40
CA ALA A 321 -3.73 -16.36 -3.70
C ALA A 321 -3.81 -15.23 -2.68
N PRO A 322 -2.77 -14.38 -2.58
CA PRO A 322 -2.82 -13.19 -1.74
C PRO A 322 -4.02 -12.30 -2.09
N ALA A 323 -4.71 -11.80 -1.06
CA ALA A 323 -5.79 -10.84 -1.19
C ALA A 323 -5.35 -9.46 -0.68
N ALA A 324 -5.94 -8.41 -1.24
CA ALA A 324 -5.76 -7.05 -0.73
C ALA A 324 -6.22 -7.00 0.74
N PRO A 325 -5.35 -6.64 1.69
CA PRO A 325 -5.73 -6.69 3.09
C PRO A 325 -6.88 -5.75 3.42
N GLY A 326 -7.78 -6.16 4.31
CA GLY A 326 -8.91 -5.34 4.70
C GLY A 326 -10.10 -5.35 3.74
N SER A 327 -9.98 -5.86 2.51
CA SER A 327 -11.13 -5.96 1.58
C SER A 327 -11.82 -7.32 1.68
N ILE A 328 -13.08 -7.33 2.08
CA ILE A 328 -13.91 -8.55 2.02
C ILE A 328 -14.09 -9.04 0.58
N ILE A 329 -14.15 -8.12 -0.40
CA ILE A 329 -14.33 -8.47 -1.79
C ILE A 329 -13.11 -9.23 -2.30
N ALA A 330 -11.90 -8.73 -2.00
CA ALA A 330 -10.67 -9.41 -2.38
C ALA A 330 -10.52 -10.76 -1.67
N VAL A 331 -10.84 -10.82 -0.37
CA VAL A 331 -10.79 -12.06 0.41
C VAL A 331 -11.75 -13.11 -0.15
N LEU A 332 -13.00 -12.76 -0.41
CA LEU A 332 -13.99 -13.69 -0.97
C LEU A 332 -13.64 -14.12 -2.39
N ALA A 333 -13.14 -13.20 -3.23
CA ALA A 333 -12.71 -13.52 -4.58
C ALA A 333 -11.58 -14.57 -4.61
N GLN A 334 -10.67 -14.51 -3.64
CA GLN A 334 -9.55 -15.44 -3.53
C GLN A 334 -9.83 -16.64 -2.65
N THR A 335 -11.03 -16.78 -2.09
CA THR A 335 -11.36 -17.91 -1.20
C THR A 335 -11.35 -19.23 -1.97
N ALA A 336 -10.69 -20.23 -1.39
CA ALA A 336 -10.65 -21.57 -1.94
C ALA A 336 -12.07 -22.20 -1.95
N PRO A 337 -12.38 -23.07 -2.94
CA PRO A 337 -13.70 -23.70 -2.98
C PRO A 337 -13.84 -24.62 -1.75
N GLY A 338 -15.00 -24.57 -1.11
CA GLY A 338 -15.24 -25.26 0.17
C GLY A 338 -14.87 -24.46 1.42
N SER A 339 -14.03 -23.42 1.31
CA SER A 339 -13.57 -22.62 2.48
C SER A 339 -14.43 -21.39 2.78
N TYR A 340 -15.44 -21.07 1.97
CA TYR A 340 -16.26 -19.86 2.10
C TYR A 340 -16.91 -19.69 3.48
N LEU A 341 -17.49 -20.77 4.02
CA LEU A 341 -18.14 -20.71 5.33
C LEU A 341 -17.13 -20.37 6.43
N ALA A 342 -15.98 -21.04 6.44
CA ALA A 342 -14.91 -20.80 7.39
C ALA A 342 -14.40 -19.35 7.31
N VAL A 343 -14.12 -18.86 6.10
CA VAL A 343 -13.62 -17.50 5.87
C VAL A 343 -14.64 -16.46 6.32
N ILE A 344 -15.91 -16.57 5.92
CA ILE A 344 -16.96 -15.62 6.30
C ILE A 344 -17.15 -15.60 7.81
N LEU A 345 -17.24 -16.78 8.46
CA LEU A 345 -17.32 -16.87 9.92
C LEU A 345 -16.11 -16.25 10.60
N SER A 346 -14.90 -16.46 10.05
CA SER A 346 -13.68 -15.87 10.61
C SER A 346 -13.73 -14.35 10.61
N VAL A 347 -14.30 -13.73 9.56
CA VAL A 347 -14.47 -12.27 9.48
C VAL A 347 -15.49 -11.79 10.52
N ILE A 348 -16.65 -12.45 10.59
CA ILE A 348 -17.74 -12.06 11.49
C ILE A 348 -17.32 -12.20 12.96
N LEU A 349 -16.74 -13.35 13.33
CA LEU A 349 -16.32 -13.62 14.69
C LEU A 349 -15.17 -12.70 15.11
N SER A 350 -14.20 -12.49 14.22
CA SER A 350 -13.10 -11.56 14.45
C SER A 350 -13.59 -10.13 14.68
N ALA A 351 -14.48 -9.63 13.82
CA ALA A 351 -15.10 -8.31 14.00
C ALA A 351 -15.90 -8.21 15.30
N SER A 352 -16.66 -9.26 15.64
CA SER A 352 -17.48 -9.30 16.86
C SER A 352 -16.61 -9.24 18.12
N VAL A 353 -15.54 -10.04 18.18
CA VAL A 353 -14.63 -10.06 19.33
C VAL A 353 -13.90 -8.72 19.48
N THR A 354 -13.35 -8.18 18.39
CA THR A 354 -12.70 -6.86 18.45
C THR A 354 -13.70 -5.78 18.85
N PHE A 355 -14.91 -5.78 18.30
CA PHE A 355 -15.96 -4.83 18.66
C PHE A 355 -16.29 -4.86 20.15
N ILE A 356 -16.54 -6.05 20.71
CA ILE A 356 -16.91 -6.20 22.12
C ILE A 356 -15.78 -5.68 23.03
N ILE A 357 -14.54 -6.12 22.80
CA ILE A 357 -13.41 -5.71 23.64
C ILE A 357 -13.13 -4.22 23.50
N ALA A 358 -13.13 -3.69 22.27
CA ALA A 358 -12.94 -2.27 22.02
C ALA A 358 -14.06 -1.42 22.65
N ALA A 359 -15.32 -1.84 22.53
CA ALA A 359 -16.46 -1.17 23.13
C ALA A 359 -16.35 -1.11 24.66
N LEU A 360 -15.95 -2.21 25.30
CA LEU A 360 -15.71 -2.24 26.75
C LEU A 360 -14.59 -1.27 27.15
N ILE A 361 -13.46 -1.28 26.42
CA ILE A 361 -12.32 -0.38 26.67
C ILE A 361 -12.74 1.08 26.51
N LEU A 362 -13.46 1.43 25.44
CA LEU A 362 -13.91 2.80 25.15
C LEU A 362 -14.94 3.28 26.18
N ARG A 363 -15.89 2.43 26.58
CA ARG A 363 -16.87 2.78 27.61
C ARG A 363 -16.22 2.97 28.98
N ALA A 364 -15.27 2.11 29.35
CA ALA A 364 -14.58 2.18 30.63
C ALA A 364 -13.69 3.44 30.75
N SER A 365 -13.09 3.90 29.65
CA SER A 365 -12.24 5.10 29.67
C SER A 365 -12.97 6.40 29.34
N ARG A 366 -14.24 6.36 28.97
CA ARG A 366 -15.00 7.51 28.43
C ARG A 366 -14.84 8.80 29.23
N LYS A 367 -14.91 8.74 30.56
CA LYS A 367 -14.76 9.93 31.43
C LYS A 367 -13.38 10.58 31.26
N ARG A 368 -12.32 9.77 31.31
CA ARG A 368 -10.93 10.22 31.14
C ARG A 368 -10.67 10.73 29.73
N ASP A 369 -11.28 10.09 28.73
CA ASP A 369 -11.13 10.48 27.32
C ASP A 369 -11.81 11.83 27.03
N LEU A 370 -12.96 12.11 27.67
CA LEU A 370 -13.62 13.42 27.61
C LEU A 370 -12.80 14.52 28.30
N GLU A 371 -12.22 14.22 29.46
CA GLU A 371 -11.32 15.15 30.17
C GLU A 371 -10.06 15.44 29.34
N ALA A 372 -9.46 14.42 28.71
CA ALA A 372 -8.31 14.58 27.83
C ALA A 372 -8.64 15.39 26.57
N MET A 373 -9.81 15.17 25.96
CA MET A 373 -10.26 15.94 24.79
C MET A 373 -10.51 17.41 25.12
N ALA A 374 -10.94 17.73 26.35
CA ALA A 374 -11.04 19.11 26.81
C ALA A 374 -9.68 19.80 27.02
N LEU A 375 -8.60 19.03 27.19
CA LEU A 375 -7.23 19.51 27.40
C LEU A 375 -6.40 19.52 26.11
N THR A 376 -6.79 18.75 25.09
CA THR A 376 -6.06 18.58 23.83
C THR A 376 -7.01 18.51 22.65
N ASP A 377 -6.96 19.54 21.80
CA ASP A 377 -7.92 19.77 20.71
C ASP A 377 -7.73 18.83 19.49
N ASP A 378 -6.58 18.15 19.34
CA ASP A 378 -6.23 17.40 18.12
C ASP A 378 -5.51 16.05 18.32
N ALA A 379 -5.93 15.23 19.30
CA ALA A 379 -5.33 13.90 19.48
C ALA A 379 -5.54 12.97 18.25
N PHE A 380 -6.67 13.11 17.55
CA PHE A 380 -7.00 12.31 16.37
C PHE A 380 -6.22 12.77 15.12
N GLY A 381 -6.09 14.07 14.86
CA GLY A 381 -5.25 14.58 13.78
C GLY A 381 -3.77 14.30 14.00
N ALA A 382 -3.29 14.29 15.25
CA ALA A 382 -1.94 13.83 15.59
C ALA A 382 -1.73 12.34 15.22
N ALA A 383 -2.70 11.47 15.50
CA ALA A 383 -2.65 10.05 15.13
C ALA A 383 -2.68 9.82 13.61
N ILE A 384 -3.47 10.61 12.87
CA ILE A 384 -3.47 10.62 11.40
C ILE A 384 -2.10 11.06 10.88
N THR A 385 -1.53 12.12 11.45
CA THR A 385 -0.20 12.63 11.08
C THR A 385 0.89 11.59 11.34
N GLN A 386 0.82 10.88 12.47
CA GLN A 386 1.74 9.80 12.78
C GLN A 386 1.61 8.64 11.77
N THR A 387 0.38 8.34 11.34
CA THR A 387 0.07 7.30 10.36
C THR A 387 0.62 7.66 8.98
N GLU A 388 0.45 8.90 8.52
CA GLU A 388 1.00 9.39 7.26
C GLU A 388 2.53 9.43 7.28
N ALA A 389 3.13 9.90 8.38
CA ALA A 389 4.58 9.93 8.56
C ALA A 389 5.18 8.52 8.56
N ALA A 390 4.54 7.56 9.23
CA ALA A 390 4.98 6.17 9.27
C ALA A 390 4.82 5.45 7.92
N LYS A 391 3.80 5.79 7.14
CA LYS A 391 3.62 5.30 5.76
C LYS A 391 4.61 5.93 4.77
N GLY A 392 5.23 7.05 5.12
CA GLY A 392 6.20 7.77 4.28
C GLY A 392 5.60 8.46 3.06
N LYS A 393 4.27 8.43 2.90
CA LYS A 393 3.48 9.09 1.85
C LYS A 393 2.10 9.45 2.40
N SER A 394 1.58 10.62 2.00
CA SER A 394 0.20 11.05 2.33
C SER A 394 -0.83 10.17 1.63
N SER A 395 -1.96 9.89 2.29
CA SER A 395 -3.06 9.11 1.71
C SER A 395 -4.33 9.96 1.61
N ALA A 396 -4.95 10.02 0.42
CA ALA A 396 -6.21 10.73 0.24
C ALA A 396 -7.33 10.20 1.16
N ALA A 397 -7.33 8.90 1.44
CA ALA A 397 -8.30 8.28 2.36
C ALA A 397 -8.08 8.73 3.82
N LEU A 398 -6.82 8.93 4.25
CA LEU A 398 -6.49 9.42 5.58
C LEU A 398 -6.74 10.93 5.71
N GLY A 399 -6.47 11.70 4.65
CA GLY A 399 -6.81 13.12 4.57
C GLY A 399 -8.32 13.38 4.70
N GLY A 400 -9.14 12.51 4.10
CA GLY A 400 -10.60 12.55 4.24
C GLY A 400 -11.10 12.35 5.67
N LEU A 401 -10.34 11.66 6.54
CA LEU A 401 -10.69 11.49 7.96
C LEU A 401 -10.55 12.80 8.76
N ARG A 402 -9.64 13.71 8.36
CA ARG A 402 -9.50 15.03 9.00
C ARG A 402 -10.70 15.93 8.71
N GLY A 403 -11.28 15.83 7.51
CA GLY A 403 -12.41 16.64 7.06
C GLY A 403 -13.75 16.31 7.72
N GLY A 404 -13.85 15.20 8.47
CA GLY A 404 -15.06 14.85 9.24
C GLY A 404 -15.34 15.76 10.45
N ALA A 405 -14.48 16.75 10.70
CA ALA A 405 -14.54 17.67 11.82
C ALA A 405 -14.81 19.14 11.44
N ALA A 406 -15.09 19.47 10.17
CA ALA A 406 -15.27 20.86 9.74
C ALA A 406 -16.56 21.07 8.92
N THR A 407 -17.68 21.17 9.62
CA THR A 407 -18.81 22.01 9.17
C THR A 407 -19.07 23.08 10.24
N GLN A 408 -18.12 24.00 10.37
CA GLN A 408 -18.40 25.35 10.85
C GLN A 408 -17.65 26.33 9.97
N ALA A 409 -18.40 27.34 9.55
CA ALA A 409 -18.01 28.38 8.63
C ALA A 409 -16.72 29.07 9.05
N ASP A 410 -15.77 29.15 8.13
CA ASP A 410 -14.81 30.24 8.14
C ASP A 410 -14.95 30.97 6.81
N GLY A 411 -15.41 32.20 6.92
CA GLY A 411 -15.72 33.07 5.80
C GLY A 411 -14.47 33.46 5.02
N LEU A 412 -14.70 33.90 3.78
CA LEU A 412 -13.70 34.53 2.94
C LEU A 412 -13.05 35.72 3.67
N ALA A 413 -11.84 35.52 4.17
CA ALA A 413 -10.97 36.61 4.61
C ALA A 413 -9.51 36.30 4.24
N GLY A 414 -9.13 36.73 3.03
CA GLY A 414 -7.74 37.00 2.65
C GLY A 414 -7.70 38.37 1.97
N PRO A 415 -6.67 39.20 2.19
CA PRO A 415 -6.71 40.63 1.89
C PRO A 415 -6.85 40.89 0.40
N GLY A 416 -7.76 41.80 0.05
CA GLY A 416 -7.95 42.28 -1.30
C GLY A 416 -6.67 42.85 -1.91
N THR A 417 -6.36 42.37 -3.10
CA THR A 417 -5.63 43.12 -4.13
C THR A 417 -6.42 42.96 -5.43
N GLY A 418 -6.51 44.04 -6.20
CA GLY A 418 -7.60 44.36 -7.13
C GLY A 418 -8.03 43.25 -8.10
N MET A 419 -9.34 43.04 -8.16
CA MET A 419 -10.03 42.42 -9.28
C MET A 419 -10.00 43.39 -10.47
N GLU A 420 -9.37 42.98 -11.57
CA GLU A 420 -9.56 43.60 -12.88
C GLU A 420 -9.50 42.59 -14.04
N LYS A 421 -9.26 41.29 -13.77
CA LYS A 421 -9.09 40.27 -14.81
C LYS A 421 -10.17 39.20 -14.74
N GLU A 422 -10.94 39.11 -15.82
CA GLU A 422 -11.92 38.05 -16.07
C GLU A 422 -11.23 36.67 -16.03
N ILE A 423 -11.79 35.74 -15.26
CA ILE A 423 -11.21 34.39 -15.09
C ILE A 423 -11.56 33.53 -16.31
N ARG A 424 -10.61 33.34 -17.23
CA ARG A 424 -10.77 32.46 -18.39
C ARG A 424 -9.88 31.22 -18.35
N SER A 425 -8.79 31.25 -17.59
CA SER A 425 -7.84 30.15 -17.47
C SER A 425 -7.72 29.67 -16.02
N ILE A 426 -8.24 28.46 -15.76
CA ILE A 426 -8.19 27.80 -14.45
C ILE A 426 -7.22 26.61 -14.51
N VAL A 427 -6.23 26.61 -13.62
CA VAL A 427 -5.21 25.56 -13.54
C VAL A 427 -5.25 24.82 -12.20
N PHE A 428 -5.43 23.50 -12.26
CA PHE A 428 -5.21 22.62 -11.12
C PHE A 428 -3.73 22.25 -11.02
N ALA A 429 -3.06 22.68 -9.96
CA ALA A 429 -1.63 22.43 -9.78
C ALA A 429 -1.35 21.41 -8.65
N CYS A 430 -0.55 20.40 -8.96
CA CYS A 430 0.00 19.46 -7.98
C CYS A 430 1.49 19.22 -8.26
N ASP A 431 2.21 18.51 -7.38
CA ASP A 431 3.67 18.38 -7.48
C ASP A 431 4.11 17.73 -8.81
N ALA A 432 3.44 16.66 -9.25
CA ALA A 432 3.77 15.92 -10.47
C ALA A 432 2.90 16.26 -11.69
N GLY A 433 1.87 17.09 -11.53
CA GLY A 433 0.92 17.43 -12.60
C GLY A 433 -0.01 16.30 -13.06
N MET A 434 0.02 15.12 -12.44
CA MET A 434 -0.81 13.95 -12.78
C MET A 434 -1.55 13.41 -11.53
N GLY A 435 -2.69 12.73 -11.74
CA GLY A 435 -3.47 12.08 -10.67
C GLY A 435 -4.69 12.89 -10.22
N SER A 436 -4.80 13.18 -8.92
CA SER A 436 -5.98 13.79 -8.31
C SER A 436 -6.32 15.19 -8.83
N SER A 437 -5.33 15.96 -9.28
CA SER A 437 -5.52 17.26 -9.94
C SER A 437 -6.20 17.14 -11.31
N ALA A 438 -5.91 16.09 -12.08
CA ALA A 438 -6.56 15.83 -13.37
C ALA A 438 -8.04 15.46 -13.19
N MET A 439 -8.35 14.70 -12.13
CA MET A 439 -9.73 14.37 -11.78
C MET A 439 -10.49 15.61 -11.29
N GLY A 440 -9.90 16.44 -10.42
CA GLY A 440 -10.49 17.72 -9.98
C GLY A 440 -10.76 18.68 -11.14
N ALA A 441 -9.80 18.81 -12.07
CA ALA A 441 -9.98 19.57 -13.30
C ALA A 441 -11.14 19.04 -14.16
N SER A 442 -11.33 17.73 -14.22
CA SER A 442 -12.45 17.12 -14.95
C SER A 442 -13.80 17.41 -14.28
N VAL A 443 -13.86 17.36 -12.94
CA VAL A 443 -15.07 17.68 -12.17
C VAL A 443 -15.47 19.15 -12.36
N LEU A 444 -14.53 20.09 -12.20
CA LEU A 444 -14.82 21.51 -12.35
C LEU A 444 -15.21 21.86 -13.79
N ARG A 445 -14.51 21.31 -14.79
CA ARG A 445 -14.87 21.46 -16.21
C ARG A 445 -16.31 21.04 -16.50
N ASN A 446 -16.74 19.90 -15.93
CA ASN A 446 -18.11 19.43 -16.08
C ASN A 446 -19.12 20.36 -15.37
N LYS A 447 -18.78 20.94 -14.22
CA LYS A 447 -19.64 21.91 -13.52
C LYS A 447 -19.77 23.23 -14.28
N ILE A 448 -18.66 23.78 -14.79
CA ILE A 448 -18.64 25.00 -15.62
C ILE A 448 -19.45 24.79 -16.90
N LYS A 449 -19.30 23.65 -17.58
CA LYS A 449 -20.09 23.33 -18.77
C LYS A 449 -21.59 23.20 -18.46
N LYS A 450 -21.95 22.57 -17.33
CA LYS A 450 -23.35 22.50 -16.87
C LYS A 450 -23.93 23.87 -16.49
N ALA A 451 -23.07 24.81 -16.08
CA ALA A 451 -23.45 26.18 -15.78
C ALA A 451 -23.63 27.06 -17.03
N GLY A 452 -23.39 26.54 -18.25
CA GLY A 452 -23.57 27.26 -19.51
C GLY A 452 -22.40 28.17 -19.91
N ILE A 453 -21.24 28.03 -19.26
CA ILE A 453 -20.06 28.86 -19.50
C ILE A 453 -19.12 28.11 -20.46
N GLU A 454 -18.94 28.62 -21.68
CA GLU A 454 -18.14 27.95 -22.71
C GLU A 454 -16.71 28.53 -22.87
N ASP A 455 -16.47 29.77 -22.44
CA ASP A 455 -15.23 30.52 -22.67
C ASP A 455 -14.16 30.34 -21.56
N VAL A 456 -14.26 29.26 -20.76
CA VAL A 456 -13.34 28.98 -19.65
C VAL A 456 -12.57 27.68 -19.86
N THR A 457 -11.24 27.79 -19.89
CA THR A 457 -10.32 26.66 -20.04
C THR A 457 -9.91 26.14 -18.67
N VAL A 458 -10.16 24.85 -18.41
CA VAL A 458 -9.73 24.15 -17.19
C VAL A 458 -8.69 23.08 -17.52
N VAL A 459 -7.48 23.21 -16.99
CA VAL A 459 -6.36 22.28 -17.22
C VAL A 459 -5.67 21.88 -15.92
N ASN A 460 -4.87 20.82 -15.96
CA ASN A 460 -3.98 20.44 -14.87
C ASN A 460 -2.52 20.59 -15.31
N LYS A 461 -1.66 21.08 -14.41
CA LYS A 461 -0.21 21.22 -14.63
C LYS A 461 0.56 20.82 -13.37
N ALA A 462 1.84 20.47 -13.53
CA ALA A 462 2.75 20.39 -12.39
C ALA A 462 3.02 21.80 -11.87
N ILE A 463 3.24 21.98 -10.56
CA ILE A 463 3.58 23.30 -9.99
C ILE A 463 4.76 23.89 -10.73
N ALA A 464 5.84 23.11 -10.93
CA ALA A 464 7.02 23.54 -11.66
C ALA A 464 6.76 24.01 -13.10
N ALA A 465 5.64 23.61 -13.71
CA ALA A 465 5.22 23.99 -15.06
C ALA A 465 4.14 25.09 -15.07
N LEU A 466 3.85 25.73 -13.94
CA LEU A 466 2.97 26.89 -13.88
C LEU A 466 3.63 28.08 -14.58
N ASP A 467 2.84 28.74 -15.42
CA ASP A 467 3.20 29.95 -16.16
C ASP A 467 2.24 31.09 -15.79
N SER A 468 2.55 32.31 -16.24
CA SER A 468 1.73 33.50 -15.95
C SER A 468 0.41 33.56 -16.72
N SER A 469 0.03 32.51 -17.47
CA SER A 469 -1.23 32.47 -18.24
C SER A 469 -2.43 31.99 -17.41
N ALA A 470 -2.20 31.51 -16.18
CA ALA A 470 -3.27 31.12 -15.27
C ALA A 470 -3.89 32.34 -14.57
N ASP A 471 -5.21 32.48 -14.66
CA ASP A 471 -5.96 33.52 -13.93
C ASP A 471 -6.34 33.03 -12.53
N LEU A 472 -6.66 31.74 -12.41
CA LEU A 472 -6.97 31.09 -11.14
C LEU A 472 -6.24 29.75 -11.02
N VAL A 473 -5.60 29.52 -9.87
CA VAL A 473 -4.85 28.31 -9.56
C VAL A 473 -5.48 27.60 -8.36
N ILE A 474 -5.86 26.34 -8.55
CA ILE A 474 -6.41 25.48 -7.48
C ILE A 474 -5.35 24.49 -7.04
N THR A 475 -5.03 24.50 -5.75
CA THR A 475 -4.01 23.63 -5.15
C THR A 475 -4.49 23.02 -3.83
N GLN A 476 -3.83 21.96 -3.37
CA GLN A 476 -3.99 21.53 -1.98
C GLN A 476 -3.37 22.56 -1.03
N ASN A 477 -3.90 22.68 0.19
CA ASN A 477 -3.43 23.66 1.20
C ASN A 477 -1.89 23.67 1.36
N GLN A 478 -1.27 22.48 1.38
CA GLN A 478 0.19 22.31 1.55
C GLN A 478 1.02 22.80 0.35
N LEU A 479 0.38 23.03 -0.80
CA LEU A 479 1.00 23.38 -2.06
C LEU A 479 0.73 24.84 -2.46
N THR A 480 -0.25 25.49 -1.84
CA THR A 480 -0.67 26.86 -2.18
C THR A 480 0.47 27.87 -2.04
N ASP A 481 1.24 27.83 -0.95
CA ASP A 481 2.35 28.77 -0.78
C ASP A 481 3.45 28.60 -1.84
N ARG A 482 3.61 27.38 -2.37
CA ARG A 482 4.56 27.09 -3.43
C ARG A 482 4.06 27.61 -4.78
N ALA A 483 2.78 27.42 -5.07
CA ALA A 483 2.14 27.94 -6.27
C ALA A 483 2.11 29.48 -6.29
N ARG A 484 1.83 30.13 -5.15
CA ARG A 484 1.87 31.60 -5.01
C ARG A 484 3.22 32.20 -5.37
N LYS A 485 4.32 31.50 -5.06
CA LYS A 485 5.66 31.95 -5.44
C LYS A 485 5.91 31.91 -6.96
N GLN A 486 5.25 30.99 -7.66
CA GLN A 486 5.44 30.79 -9.10
C GLN A 486 4.50 31.65 -9.94
N THR A 487 3.26 31.82 -9.50
CA THR A 487 2.24 32.67 -10.15
C THR A 487 1.63 33.66 -9.16
N PRO A 488 2.38 34.70 -8.74
CA PRO A 488 1.92 35.63 -7.71
C PRO A 488 0.69 36.45 -8.12
N ASN A 489 0.47 36.63 -9.43
CA ASN A 489 -0.61 37.45 -9.98
C ASN A 489 -1.92 36.65 -10.23
N ALA A 490 -1.92 35.34 -10.01
CA ALA A 490 -3.12 34.51 -10.17
C ALA A 490 -3.95 34.48 -8.87
N VAL A 491 -5.25 34.26 -8.97
CA VAL A 491 -6.11 33.98 -7.80
C VAL A 491 -5.81 32.57 -7.31
N HIS A 492 -5.47 32.41 -6.03
CA HIS A 492 -5.15 31.08 -5.46
C HIS A 492 -6.27 30.57 -4.58
N VAL A 493 -6.82 29.41 -4.94
CA VAL A 493 -7.83 28.70 -4.14
C VAL A 493 -7.21 27.43 -3.58
N SER A 494 -7.24 27.31 -2.26
CA SER A 494 -6.77 26.12 -1.55
C SER A 494 -7.93 25.17 -1.29
N VAL A 495 -7.73 23.88 -1.52
CA VAL A 495 -8.71 22.84 -1.22
C VAL A 495 -8.08 21.72 -0.39
N ASP A 496 -8.88 21.07 0.47
CA ASP A 496 -8.40 19.92 1.24
C ASP A 496 -8.23 18.67 0.35
N ASN A 497 -9.11 18.52 -0.64
CA ASN A 497 -9.11 17.40 -1.58
C ASN A 497 -9.62 17.84 -2.96
N PHE A 498 -9.01 17.30 -4.02
CA PHE A 498 -9.39 17.62 -5.40
C PHE A 498 -10.69 16.96 -5.88
N MET A 499 -11.14 15.88 -5.22
CA MET A 499 -12.31 15.12 -5.71
C MET A 499 -13.64 15.74 -5.29
N ASN A 500 -13.74 16.19 -4.04
CA ASN A 500 -14.96 16.75 -3.45
C ASN A 500 -14.60 17.95 -2.60
N SER A 501 -14.69 19.16 -3.17
CA SER A 501 -14.58 20.41 -2.42
C SER A 501 -15.83 21.25 -2.66
N PRO A 502 -16.52 21.73 -1.59
CA PRO A 502 -17.63 22.66 -1.74
C PRO A 502 -17.18 23.99 -2.38
N ARG A 503 -15.89 24.31 -2.30
CA ARG A 503 -15.29 25.48 -2.95
C ARG A 503 -15.40 25.48 -4.48
N TYR A 504 -15.70 24.34 -5.11
CA TYR A 504 -15.92 24.30 -6.55
C TYR A 504 -17.22 25.00 -6.95
N ASP A 505 -18.25 24.93 -6.12
CA ASP A 505 -19.49 25.65 -6.39
C ASP A 505 -19.27 27.15 -6.21
N GLU A 506 -18.50 27.57 -5.20
CA GLU A 506 -18.07 28.97 -5.03
C GLU A 506 -17.26 29.49 -6.24
N VAL A 507 -16.34 28.70 -6.79
CA VAL A 507 -15.57 29.06 -7.99
C VAL A 507 -16.47 29.16 -9.21
N VAL A 508 -17.43 28.24 -9.37
CA VAL A 508 -18.39 28.30 -10.49
C VAL A 508 -19.28 29.52 -10.39
N ASP A 509 -19.77 29.87 -9.19
CA ASP A 509 -20.60 31.06 -8.98
C ASP A 509 -19.80 32.35 -9.20
N LEU A 510 -18.54 32.40 -8.76
CA LEU A 510 -17.63 33.52 -9.03
C LEU A 510 -17.36 33.71 -10.52
N VAL A 511 -17.13 32.62 -11.25
CA VAL A 511 -16.90 32.68 -12.70
C VAL A 511 -18.20 33.06 -13.41
N ARG A 512 -19.35 32.54 -12.98
CA ARG A 512 -20.66 32.87 -13.54
C ARG A 512 -20.97 34.36 -13.38
N SER A 513 -20.81 34.93 -12.20
CA SER A 513 -21.13 36.35 -11.97
C SER A 513 -20.28 37.28 -12.86
N GLN A 514 -19.01 36.95 -13.06
CA GLN A 514 -18.13 37.71 -13.97
C GLN A 514 -18.55 37.62 -15.44
N HIS A 515 -19.17 36.52 -15.87
CA HIS A 515 -19.59 36.32 -17.26
C HIS A 515 -21.02 36.80 -17.53
N GLU A 516 -21.88 36.84 -16.51
CA GLU A 516 -23.23 37.44 -16.60
C GLU A 516 -23.15 38.98 -16.67
N ASP A 517 -22.25 39.61 -15.92
CA ASP A 517 -22.02 41.06 -15.95
C ASP A 517 -21.36 41.55 -17.27
N ALA A 518 -20.76 40.66 -18.05
CA ALA A 518 -20.17 40.96 -19.36
C ALA A 518 -21.17 40.90 -20.53
N GLN A 519 -22.37 40.37 -20.30
CA GLN A 519 -23.45 40.25 -21.31
C GLN A 519 -24.60 41.26 -21.12
N ALA A 520 -24.58 42.06 -20.05
CA ALA A 520 -25.45 43.21 -19.82
C ALA A 520 -24.78 44.51 -20.28
#